data_AF-A0A1V4PQ82-F1
#
_entry.id   AF-A0A1V4PQ82-F1
#
_cell.length_a   1.000
_cell.length_b   1.000
_cell.length_c   1.000
_cell.angle_alpha   90.00
_cell.angle_beta   90.00
_cell.angle_gamma   90.00
#
_symmetry.space_group_name_H-M   'P 1'
#
loop_
_entity.id
_entity.type
_entity.pdbx_description
1 polymer ?
#
loop_
_entity_poly.entity_id
_entity_poly.type
_entity_poly.pdbx_seq_one_letter_code
_entity_poly.pdbx_strand_id
1 'polypeptide(L)'
;MHRTQGLTTSAVTLVAALWLGGCAPEPPSAGPQSPRSTTATMRPAMPTVAPLPAADQLTGVLYRLADTSVPAEQKVALVQYATADDVPALRNFGEALVASGFTPLSVDAADLRWGGDPGHVIASVTIGSPNPQVRPFTFPMEFAPVRNGWQLSKRTADQLLPLVGPEPPR
;
A
#
# COMPACT_ATOMS: atom_id res chain seq x y z
N MET A 1 -39.06 -0.94 -22.92
CA MET A 1 -39.48 -2.35 -23.05
C MET A 1 -38.43 -3.11 -23.84
N HIS A 2 -37.52 -3.84 -23.18
CA HIS A 2 -36.88 -5.03 -23.75
C HIS A 2 -36.55 -5.96 -22.58
N ARG A 3 -37.19 -7.12 -22.62
CA ARG A 3 -37.16 -8.20 -21.63
C ARG A 3 -36.30 -9.29 -22.22
N THR A 4 -35.41 -9.92 -21.45
CA THR A 4 -35.02 -11.31 -21.70
C THR A 4 -34.45 -11.91 -20.42
N GLN A 5 -35.03 -13.04 -20.05
CA GLN A 5 -34.71 -13.88 -18.89
C GLN A 5 -33.83 -15.05 -19.33
N GLY A 6 -33.14 -15.68 -18.37
CA GLY A 6 -32.56 -17.03 -18.48
C GLY A 6 -31.15 -17.08 -17.87
N LEU A 7 -30.70 -18.10 -17.13
CA LEU A 7 -31.22 -19.44 -16.84
C LEU A 7 -30.53 -19.93 -15.55
N THR A 8 -31.25 -20.69 -14.72
CA THR A 8 -30.74 -21.48 -13.59
C THR A 8 -29.86 -22.65 -14.06
N THR A 9 -28.76 -22.94 -13.37
CA THR A 9 -28.15 -24.28 -13.30
C THR A 9 -27.49 -24.51 -11.92
N SER A 10 -27.95 -25.54 -11.22
CA SER A 10 -27.26 -26.18 -10.09
C SER A 10 -26.49 -27.41 -10.62
N ALA A 11 -25.29 -27.67 -10.11
CA ALA A 11 -24.71 -29.01 -10.09
C ALA A 11 -23.63 -29.12 -9.00
N VAL A 12 -23.78 -30.16 -8.17
CA VAL A 12 -22.99 -30.57 -6.99
C VAL A 12 -21.77 -31.40 -7.43
N THR A 13 -20.65 -31.37 -6.69
CA THR A 13 -19.85 -32.58 -6.39
C THR A 13 -18.81 -32.33 -5.28
N LEU A 14 -18.86 -33.20 -4.27
CA LEU A 14 -17.92 -33.34 -3.15
C LEU A 14 -16.61 -33.99 -3.62
N VAL A 15 -15.47 -33.56 -3.07
CA VAL A 15 -14.29 -34.42 -2.89
C VAL A 15 -13.74 -34.22 -1.47
N ALA A 16 -13.76 -35.33 -0.73
CA ALA A 16 -13.17 -35.48 0.59
C ALA A 16 -11.65 -35.66 0.50
N ALA A 17 -10.92 -35.13 1.46
CA ALA A 17 -9.59 -35.63 1.84
C ALA A 17 -9.48 -35.65 3.36
N LEU A 18 -9.90 -36.76 3.98
CA LEU A 18 -9.39 -37.17 5.28
C LEU A 18 -8.10 -37.94 5.02
N TRP A 19 -6.98 -37.45 5.55
CA TRP A 19 -5.87 -38.31 5.92
C TRP A 19 -5.42 -37.95 7.33
N LEU A 20 -5.95 -38.72 8.29
CA LEU A 20 -5.36 -38.88 9.61
C LEU A 20 -4.05 -39.67 9.44
N GLY A 21 -2.93 -38.96 9.55
CA GLY A 21 -1.61 -39.56 9.75
C GLY A 21 -1.20 -39.50 11.21
N GLY A 22 -1.86 -40.29 12.06
CA GLY A 22 -1.40 -40.58 13.42
C GLY A 22 -0.55 -41.83 13.40
N CYS A 23 0.77 -41.71 13.52
CA CYS A 23 1.66 -42.85 13.75
C CYS A 23 2.70 -42.42 14.78
N ALA A 24 2.48 -42.81 16.03
CA ALA A 24 3.44 -42.65 17.11
C ALA A 24 4.36 -43.87 17.13
N PRO A 25 5.69 -43.69 17.11
CA PRO A 25 6.60 -44.67 17.65
C PRO A 25 6.87 -44.36 19.14
N GLU A 26 6.55 -45.32 20.01
CA GLU A 26 6.99 -45.38 21.39
C GLU A 26 8.51 -45.63 21.45
N PRO A 27 9.30 -44.80 22.16
CA PRO A 27 10.68 -45.12 22.43
C PRO A 27 10.82 -45.93 23.74
N PRO A 28 11.66 -46.99 23.76
CA PRO A 28 11.99 -47.73 24.97
C PRO A 28 12.93 -46.96 25.91
N SER A 29 12.77 -47.29 27.20
CA SER A 29 13.61 -47.10 28.39
C SER A 29 14.98 -46.41 28.33
N ALA A 30 15.22 -45.67 29.41
CA ALA A 30 16.39 -44.88 29.76
C ALA A 30 17.76 -45.60 29.70
N GLY A 31 18.77 -44.83 29.26
CA GLY A 31 20.19 -45.02 29.55
C GLY A 31 20.92 -43.68 29.43
N PRO A 32 21.87 -43.34 30.33
CA PRO A 32 22.55 -42.04 30.31
C PRO A 32 23.65 -42.03 29.24
N GLN A 33 23.55 -41.16 28.24
CA GLN A 33 24.57 -40.98 27.20
C GLN A 33 24.85 -39.49 26.97
N SER A 34 26.13 -39.13 27.06
CA SER A 34 26.74 -37.80 26.98
C SER A 34 26.23 -36.92 25.84
N PRO A 35 26.22 -35.57 25.99
CA PRO A 35 25.77 -34.68 24.93
C PRO A 35 26.75 -34.73 23.76
N ARG A 36 26.31 -35.34 22.66
CA ARG A 36 26.98 -35.29 21.37
C ARG A 36 26.36 -34.12 20.60
N SER A 37 27.15 -33.08 20.34
CA SER A 37 26.74 -31.91 19.56
C SER A 37 26.25 -32.37 18.18
N THR A 38 24.95 -32.28 17.94
CA THR A 38 24.36 -32.49 16.62
C THR A 38 24.56 -31.23 15.81
N THR A 39 25.39 -31.32 14.76
CA THR A 39 25.42 -30.36 13.67
C THR A 39 24.01 -30.24 13.09
N ALA A 40 23.38 -29.09 13.33
CA ALA A 40 22.09 -28.76 12.74
C ALA A 40 22.24 -28.71 11.22
N THR A 41 21.51 -29.59 10.52
CA THR A 41 21.30 -29.50 9.08
C THR A 41 20.69 -28.14 8.76
N MET A 42 21.45 -27.29 8.08
CA MET A 42 20.98 -25.97 7.65
C MET A 42 19.89 -26.18 6.60
N ARG A 43 18.64 -25.90 6.98
CA ARG A 43 17.51 -25.87 6.05
C ARG A 43 17.81 -24.79 4.99
N PRO A 44 17.61 -25.05 3.69
CA PRO A 44 17.78 -24.02 2.68
C PRO A 44 16.86 -22.85 2.99
N ALA A 45 17.44 -21.65 3.09
CA ALA A 45 16.69 -20.42 3.29
C ALA A 45 15.73 -20.24 2.12
N MET A 46 14.43 -20.13 2.41
CA MET A 46 13.46 -19.68 1.41
C MET A 46 13.89 -18.31 0.87
N PRO A 47 13.67 -18.01 -0.43
CA PRO A 47 14.00 -16.70 -0.97
C PRO A 47 13.29 -15.63 -0.12
N THR A 48 14.09 -14.75 0.50
CA THR A 48 13.56 -13.63 1.27
C THR A 48 12.85 -12.70 0.29
N VAL A 49 11.52 -12.73 0.30
CA VAL A 49 10.74 -11.63 -0.25
C VAL A 49 11.08 -10.41 0.60
N ALA A 50 11.48 -9.31 -0.03
CA ALA A 50 11.77 -8.08 0.68
C ALA A 50 10.56 -7.70 1.58
N PRO A 51 10.78 -7.22 2.81
CA PRO A 51 9.68 -6.78 3.67
C PRO A 51 8.99 -5.56 3.05
N LEU A 52 7.67 -5.46 3.25
CA LEU A 52 6.93 -4.24 2.91
C LEU A 52 7.45 -3.03 3.70
N PRO A 53 7.37 -1.81 3.16
CA PRO A 53 7.75 -0.62 3.89
C PRO A 53 6.82 -0.37 5.09
N ALA A 54 7.32 0.41 6.06
CA ALA A 54 6.46 0.94 7.12
C ALA A 54 5.46 1.96 6.55
N ALA A 55 4.23 1.96 7.05
CA ALA A 55 3.18 2.88 6.61
C ALA A 55 3.59 4.36 6.75
N ASP A 56 4.32 4.71 7.82
CA ASP A 56 4.82 6.08 8.06
C ASP A 56 5.76 6.61 6.97
N GLN A 57 6.47 5.71 6.27
CA GLN A 57 7.31 6.11 5.15
C GLN A 57 6.46 6.58 3.96
N LEU A 58 5.27 5.99 3.78
CA LEU A 58 4.35 6.35 2.69
C LEU A 58 3.52 7.57 3.08
N THR A 59 2.96 7.62 4.29
CA THR A 59 2.18 8.78 4.77
C THR A 59 3.06 10.03 4.87
N GLY A 60 4.35 9.89 5.22
CA GLY A 60 5.32 10.98 5.24
C GLY A 60 5.51 11.67 3.87
N VAL A 61 5.34 10.95 2.75
CA VAL A 61 5.34 11.56 1.41
C VAL A 61 4.13 12.46 1.24
N LEU A 62 2.95 12.00 1.65
CA LEU A 62 1.69 12.72 1.53
C LEU A 62 1.64 13.95 2.43
N TYR A 63 2.16 13.83 3.66
CA TYR A 63 2.29 14.97 4.56
C TYR A 63 3.17 16.07 3.96
N ARG A 64 4.33 15.72 3.37
CA ARG A 64 5.19 16.71 2.70
C ARG A 64 4.58 17.30 1.43
N LEU A 65 3.81 16.51 0.68
CA LEU A 65 3.07 17.00 -0.49
C LEU A 65 1.99 18.02 -0.09
N ALA A 66 1.27 17.74 1.00
CA ALA A 66 0.20 18.61 1.49
C ALA A 66 0.71 19.85 2.26
N ASP A 67 1.91 19.81 2.83
CA ASP A 67 2.47 20.91 3.60
C ASP A 67 2.73 22.14 2.71
N THR A 68 2.03 23.25 2.99
CA THR A 68 2.17 24.51 2.24
C THR A 68 3.46 25.27 2.59
N SER A 69 4.14 24.88 3.67
CA SER A 69 5.44 25.44 4.08
C SER A 69 6.60 24.87 3.26
N VAL A 70 6.42 23.70 2.62
CA VAL A 70 7.42 23.09 1.74
C VAL A 70 7.36 23.78 0.37
N PRO A 71 8.47 24.34 -0.15
CA PRO A 71 8.52 24.94 -1.48
C PRO A 71 8.08 23.94 -2.56
N ALA A 72 7.26 24.39 -3.51
CA ALA A 72 6.66 23.51 -4.52
C ALA A 72 7.71 22.84 -5.43
N GLU A 73 8.87 23.46 -5.63
CA GLU A 73 10.01 22.91 -6.35
C GLU A 73 10.59 21.68 -5.62
N GLN A 74 10.56 21.67 -4.28
CA GLN A 74 10.99 20.52 -3.48
C GLN A 74 9.98 19.37 -3.53
N LYS A 75 8.71 19.67 -3.81
CA LYS A 75 7.64 18.67 -3.96
C LYS A 75 7.76 17.86 -5.24
N VAL A 76 8.46 18.37 -6.26
CA VAL A 76 8.72 17.65 -7.52
C VAL A 76 9.39 16.30 -7.25
N ALA A 77 10.32 16.22 -6.31
CA ALA A 77 10.99 14.98 -5.94
C ALA A 77 10.10 13.97 -5.17
N LEU A 78 8.88 14.36 -4.80
CA LEU A 78 7.91 13.50 -4.09
C LEU A 78 6.94 12.81 -5.06
N VAL A 79 7.00 13.14 -6.35
CA VAL A 79 6.17 12.55 -7.39
C VAL A 79 7.07 11.99 -8.49
N GLN A 80 6.85 10.72 -8.82
CA GLN A 80 7.59 10.06 -9.88
C GLN A 80 7.42 10.78 -11.21
N TYR A 81 8.54 11.03 -11.90
CA TYR A 81 8.59 11.73 -13.18
C TYR A 81 8.02 13.15 -13.20
N ALA A 82 7.78 13.76 -12.03
CA ALA A 82 7.41 15.17 -12.00
C ALA A 82 8.60 16.04 -12.44
N THR A 83 8.25 17.18 -13.03
CA THR A 83 9.18 18.14 -13.62
C THR A 83 8.87 19.55 -13.11
N ALA A 84 9.63 20.54 -13.59
CA ALA A 84 9.35 21.95 -13.28
C ALA A 84 7.96 22.40 -13.74
N ASP A 85 7.42 21.81 -14.81
CA ASP A 85 6.08 22.10 -15.31
C ASP A 85 4.96 21.69 -14.33
N ASP A 86 5.21 20.73 -13.45
CA ASP A 86 4.23 20.26 -12.46
C ASP A 86 4.18 21.13 -11.19
N VAL A 87 5.14 22.05 -11.00
CA VAL A 87 5.25 22.90 -9.80
C VAL A 87 3.96 23.66 -9.47
N PRO A 88 3.24 24.29 -10.43
CA PRO A 88 1.98 24.96 -10.13
C PRO A 88 0.90 24.01 -9.59
N ALA A 89 0.80 22.80 -10.16
CA ALA A 89 -0.18 21.80 -9.71
C ALA A 89 0.18 21.27 -8.32
N LEU A 90 1.46 21.04 -8.05
CA LEU A 90 1.96 20.59 -6.74
C LEU A 90 1.78 21.64 -5.63
N ARG A 91 1.92 22.93 -5.96
CA ARG A 91 1.57 24.02 -5.04
C ARG A 91 0.08 23.98 -4.72
N ASN A 92 -0.77 23.95 -5.77
CA ASN A 92 -2.21 23.97 -5.61
C ASN A 92 -2.73 22.79 -4.78
N PHE A 93 -2.06 21.63 -4.83
CA PHE A 93 -2.44 20.45 -4.03
C PHE A 93 -2.61 20.77 -2.54
N GLY A 94 -1.58 21.37 -1.92
CA GLY A 94 -1.62 21.75 -0.51
C GLY A 94 -2.62 22.87 -0.25
N GLU A 95 -2.66 23.88 -1.12
CA GLU A 95 -3.58 25.01 -0.98
C GLU A 95 -5.06 24.59 -1.04
N ALA A 96 -5.42 23.66 -1.93
CA ALA A 96 -6.79 23.18 -2.04
C ALA A 96 -7.19 22.27 -0.87
N LEU A 97 -6.25 21.52 -0.29
CA LEU A 97 -6.50 20.78 0.95
C LEU A 97 -6.81 21.74 2.10
N VAL A 98 -6.05 22.84 2.22
CA VAL A 98 -6.34 23.90 3.20
C VAL A 98 -7.70 24.53 2.93
N ALA A 99 -7.98 24.91 1.68
CA ALA A 99 -9.24 25.52 1.29
C ALA A 99 -10.45 24.60 1.53
N SER A 100 -10.24 23.28 1.42
CA SER A 100 -11.25 22.25 1.67
C SER A 100 -11.38 21.88 3.16
N GLY A 101 -10.61 22.50 4.05
CA GLY A 101 -10.69 22.30 5.51
C GLY A 101 -9.95 21.07 6.03
N PHE A 102 -9.11 20.43 5.22
CA PHE A 102 -8.30 19.27 5.63
C PHE A 102 -7.09 19.66 6.51
N THR A 103 -7.09 20.85 7.11
CA THR A 103 -6.07 21.30 8.06
C THR A 103 -6.62 21.34 9.49
N PRO A 104 -5.98 20.68 10.47
CA PRO A 104 -4.79 19.84 10.34
C PRO A 104 -5.08 18.53 9.61
N LEU A 105 -4.12 18.09 8.79
CA LEU A 105 -4.24 16.90 7.95
C LEU A 105 -4.06 15.62 8.79
N SER A 106 -4.92 14.64 8.56
CA SER A 106 -4.76 13.27 9.05
C SER A 106 -4.62 12.33 7.86
N VAL A 107 -3.56 11.51 7.84
CA VAL A 107 -3.30 10.53 6.80
C VAL A 107 -3.03 9.17 7.45
N ASP A 108 -3.78 8.17 7.04
CA ASP A 108 -3.58 6.77 7.43
C ASP A 108 -3.33 5.91 6.19
N ALA A 109 -2.42 4.94 6.28
CA ALA A 109 -2.13 4.01 5.21
C ALA A 109 -2.25 2.57 5.70
N ALA A 110 -3.17 1.82 5.10
CA ALA A 110 -3.49 0.44 5.42
C ALA A 110 -3.41 -0.44 4.17
N ASP A 111 -3.56 -1.76 4.38
CA ASP A 111 -3.64 -2.75 3.29
C ASP A 111 -2.44 -2.71 2.32
N LEU A 112 -1.25 -2.47 2.86
CA LEU A 112 -0.01 -2.38 2.08
C LEU A 112 0.27 -3.72 1.38
N ARG A 113 0.59 -3.64 0.09
CA ARG A 113 0.97 -4.79 -0.74
C ARG A 113 1.92 -4.37 -1.85
N TRP A 114 2.70 -5.31 -2.35
CA TRP A 114 3.51 -5.10 -3.54
C TRP A 114 2.60 -4.81 -4.75
N GLY A 115 2.97 -3.81 -5.53
CA GLY A 115 2.30 -3.40 -6.76
C GLY A 115 2.69 -4.28 -7.96
N GLY A 116 2.16 -3.93 -9.14
CA GLY A 116 2.50 -4.61 -10.39
C GLY A 116 3.88 -4.24 -10.92
N ASP A 117 4.30 -3.01 -10.69
CA ASP A 117 5.63 -2.52 -11.07
C ASP A 117 6.71 -2.93 -10.05
N PRO A 118 7.95 -3.22 -10.50
CA PRO A 118 9.01 -3.72 -9.62
C PRO A 118 9.28 -2.80 -8.43
N GLY A 119 9.05 -3.33 -7.22
CA GLY A 119 9.28 -2.61 -5.96
C GLY A 119 8.25 -1.52 -5.63
N HIS A 120 7.26 -1.29 -6.48
CA HIS A 120 6.15 -0.38 -6.15
C HIS A 120 5.28 -0.99 -5.05
N VAL A 121 4.65 -0.13 -4.25
CA VAL A 121 3.76 -0.54 -3.16
C VAL A 121 2.43 0.17 -3.32
N ILE A 122 1.35 -0.60 -3.23
CA ILE A 122 -0.01 -0.07 -3.20
C ILE A 122 -0.48 -0.08 -1.75
N ALA A 123 -1.05 1.04 -1.30
CA ALA A 123 -1.68 1.18 0.00
C ALA A 123 -3.08 1.79 -0.15
N SER A 124 -4.00 1.38 0.71
CA SER A 124 -5.27 2.06 0.91
C SER A 124 -5.02 3.27 1.81
N VAL A 125 -5.09 4.48 1.27
CA VAL A 125 -4.78 5.70 2.00
C VAL A 125 -6.05 6.44 2.34
N THR A 126 -6.25 6.72 3.63
CA THR A 126 -7.35 7.55 4.11
C THR A 126 -6.83 8.96 4.41
N ILE A 127 -7.39 9.95 3.73
CA ILE A 127 -7.13 11.37 3.98
C ILE A 127 -8.33 11.95 4.74
N GLY A 128 -8.04 12.62 5.85
CA GLY A 128 -9.05 13.19 6.73
C GLY A 128 -8.55 14.41 7.49
N SER A 129 -9.39 14.88 8.40
CA SER A 129 -9.09 15.96 9.34
C SER A 129 -9.75 15.64 10.69
N PRO A 130 -9.19 16.10 11.81
CA PRO A 130 -9.87 16.07 13.11
C PRO A 130 -11.17 16.89 13.13
N ASN A 131 -11.40 17.76 12.14
CA ASN A 131 -12.65 18.49 12.00
C ASN A 131 -13.80 17.54 11.59
N PRO A 132 -14.83 17.33 12.42
CA PRO A 132 -15.92 16.40 12.14
C PRO A 132 -16.81 16.82 10.96
N GLN A 133 -16.72 18.08 10.51
CA GLN A 133 -17.46 18.59 9.35
C GLN A 133 -16.83 18.16 8.02
N VAL A 134 -15.55 17.79 8.03
CA VAL A 134 -14.84 17.32 6.84
C VAL A 134 -14.95 15.81 6.78
N ARG A 135 -15.50 15.29 5.68
CA ARG A 135 -15.61 13.84 5.48
C ARG A 135 -14.27 13.28 5.01
N PRO A 136 -13.70 12.28 5.71
CA PRO A 136 -12.50 11.61 5.21
C PRO A 136 -12.84 10.83 3.94
N PHE A 137 -11.83 10.65 3.09
CA PHE A 137 -11.94 9.83 1.89
C PHE A 137 -10.77 8.85 1.82
N THR A 138 -11.05 7.67 1.28
CA THR A 138 -10.06 6.60 1.11
C THR A 138 -9.81 6.35 -0.37
N PHE A 139 -8.55 6.29 -0.76
CA PHE A 139 -8.13 6.09 -2.13
C PHE A 139 -6.93 5.13 -2.21
N PRO A 140 -6.93 4.13 -3.11
CA PRO A 140 -5.76 3.30 -3.34
C PRO A 140 -4.66 4.12 -4.00
N MET A 141 -3.52 4.27 -3.33
CA MET A 141 -2.37 5.00 -3.82
C MET A 141 -1.21 4.05 -4.08
N GLU A 142 -0.50 4.26 -5.19
CA GLU A 142 0.72 3.54 -5.51
C GLU A 142 1.95 4.42 -5.30
N PHE A 143 2.96 3.87 -4.65
CA PHE A 143 4.21 4.51 -4.31
C PHE A 143 5.36 3.79 -5.01
N ALA A 144 6.28 4.57 -5.57
CA ALA A 144 7.49 4.08 -6.20
C ALA A 144 8.68 4.23 -5.24
N PRO A 145 9.59 3.24 -5.17
CA PRO A 145 10.80 3.37 -4.39
C PRO A 145 11.79 4.32 -5.09
N VAL A 146 12.51 5.09 -4.29
CA VAL A 146 13.69 5.86 -4.71
C VAL A 146 14.86 5.50 -3.80
N ARG A 147 16.10 5.90 -4.15
CA ARG A 147 17.33 5.49 -3.45
C ARG A 147 17.21 5.47 -1.92
N ASN A 148 16.60 6.51 -1.34
CA ASN A 148 16.52 6.70 0.11
C ASN A 148 15.09 6.99 0.59
N GLY A 149 14.06 6.43 -0.06
CA GLY A 149 12.68 6.65 0.38
C GLY A 149 11.64 6.30 -0.66
N TRP A 150 10.53 7.02 -0.60
CA TRP A 150 9.34 6.78 -1.42
C TRP A 150 8.87 8.07 -2.06
N GLN A 151 8.22 7.91 -3.20
CA GLN A 151 7.52 8.97 -3.92
C GLN A 151 6.18 8.44 -4.39
N LEU A 152 5.22 9.33 -4.60
CA LEU A 152 3.95 8.97 -5.22
C LEU A 152 4.20 8.56 -6.68
N SER A 153 3.59 7.47 -7.14
CA SER A 153 3.69 7.07 -8.54
C SER A 153 3.09 8.15 -9.46
N LYS A 154 3.59 8.24 -10.69
CA LYS A 154 3.05 9.18 -11.68
C LYS A 154 1.57 8.90 -11.95
N ARG A 155 1.20 7.63 -11.99
CA ARG A 155 -0.17 7.17 -12.16
C ARG A 155 -1.12 7.70 -11.08
N THR A 156 -0.74 7.61 -9.81
CA THR A 156 -1.58 8.14 -8.72
C THR A 156 -1.57 9.67 -8.74
N ALA A 157 -0.43 10.31 -9.01
CA ALA A 157 -0.37 11.76 -9.14
C ALA A 157 -1.28 12.29 -10.25
N ASP A 158 -1.32 11.65 -11.41
CA ASP A 158 -2.20 12.02 -12.53
C ASP A 158 -3.69 11.84 -12.22
N GLN A 159 -4.05 11.05 -11.20
CA GLN A 159 -5.43 10.91 -10.73
C GLN A 159 -5.79 11.96 -9.68
N LEU A 160 -4.81 12.38 -8.86
CA LEU A 160 -5.04 13.34 -7.78
C LEU A 160 -4.88 14.79 -8.23
N LEU A 161 -3.91 15.09 -9.10
CA LEU A 161 -3.60 16.45 -9.53
C LEU A 161 -4.73 17.12 -10.35
N PRO A 162 -5.47 16.44 -11.24
CA PRO A 162 -6.61 17.06 -11.93
C PRO A 162 -7.77 17.45 -11.00
N LEU A 163 -7.87 16.82 -9.81
CA LEU A 163 -8.85 17.22 -8.79
C LEU A 163 -8.49 18.57 -8.16
N VAL A 164 -7.28 19.06 -8.40
CA VAL A 164 -6.70 20.23 -7.75
C VAL A 164 -6.10 21.25 -8.73
N GLY A 165 -6.10 20.94 -10.03
CA GLY A 165 -5.65 21.85 -11.08
C GLY A 165 -6.68 22.95 -11.38
N PRO A 166 -6.25 24.09 -11.96
CA PRO A 166 -7.19 25.03 -12.55
C PRO A 166 -8.00 24.31 -13.64
N GLU A 167 -9.32 24.49 -13.64
CA GLU A 167 -10.23 23.96 -14.67
C GLU A 167 -9.65 24.28 -16.07
N PRO A 168 -9.63 23.31 -17.03
CA PRO A 168 -9.21 23.62 -18.38
C PRO A 168 -10.08 24.75 -18.93
N PRO A 169 -9.53 25.76 -19.63
CA PRO A 169 -10.36 26.74 -20.30
C PRO A 169 -11.27 26.00 -21.30
N ARG A 170 -12.59 26.19 -21.15
CA ARG A 170 -13.60 25.69 -22.09
C ARG A 170 -13.51 26.40 -23.44
#